data_AF-A0A5N8V5Z5-F1
#
_entry.id   AF-A0A5N8V5Z5-F1
#
_cell.length_a   1.000
_cell.length_b   1.000
_cell.length_c   1.000
_cell.angle_alpha   90.00
_cell.angle_beta   90.00
_cell.angle_gamma   90.00
#
_symmetry.space_group_name_H-M   'P 1'
#
loop_
_entity.id
_entity.type
_entity.pdbx_description
1 polymer ?
#
loop_
_entity_poly.entity_id
_entity_poly.type
_entity_poly.pdbx_seq_one_letter_code
_entity_poly.pdbx_strand_id
1 'polypeptide(L)'
;MAVVAAAVLMSSCSSGEPAQAKEWQENYCAELGAWQDARHATTADAADTGDSDGQSAPKPESDALGAARTLVIAAAKKLAREGLERDGGHILDDTVYAVGGDAGAESRAVSYCDTAGFETLVD
;
A
#
# COMPACT_ATOMS: atom_id res chain seq x y z
N MET A 1 -58.43 -5.36 -23.66
CA MET A 1 -56.99 -5.19 -23.94
C MET A 1 -56.49 -4.21 -22.87
N ALA A 2 -55.68 -4.58 -21.88
CA ALA A 2 -54.36 -5.25 -21.93
C ALA A 2 -53.39 -4.45 -22.83
N VAL A 3 -52.15 -4.10 -22.48
CA VAL A 3 -51.20 -4.52 -21.41
C VAL A 3 -50.34 -3.25 -21.05
N VAL A 4 -49.48 -3.12 -20.01
CA VAL A 4 -48.82 -4.02 -19.02
C VAL A 4 -48.73 -3.28 -17.66
N ALA A 5 -48.49 -3.99 -16.55
CA ALA A 5 -47.88 -3.41 -15.34
C ALA A 5 -46.35 -3.64 -15.37
N ALA A 6 -45.56 -2.57 -15.53
CA ALA A 6 -44.10 -2.64 -15.49
C ALA A 6 -43.59 -2.37 -14.06
N ALA A 7 -43.55 -3.40 -13.23
CA ALA A 7 -42.81 -3.37 -11.98
C ALA A 7 -41.31 -3.31 -12.31
N VAL A 8 -40.72 -2.11 -12.26
CA VAL A 8 -39.29 -1.90 -12.48
C VAL A 8 -38.54 -2.36 -11.23
N LEU A 9 -38.34 -3.68 -11.14
CA LEU A 9 -37.37 -4.32 -10.25
C LEU A 9 -35.96 -4.05 -10.78
N MET A 10 -35.52 -2.79 -10.69
CA MET A 10 -34.10 -2.46 -10.83
C MET A 10 -33.41 -2.84 -9.53
N SER A 11 -33.03 -4.12 -9.50
CA SER A 11 -31.75 -4.63 -9.02
C SER A 11 -31.19 -4.00 -7.75
N SER A 12 -31.08 -4.80 -6.69
CA SER A 12 -30.17 -4.52 -5.56
C SER A 12 -28.77 -4.24 -6.09
N CYS A 13 -28.44 -2.96 -6.26
CA CYS A 13 -27.09 -2.54 -6.55
C CYS A 13 -26.30 -2.68 -5.26
N SER A 14 -25.45 -3.70 -5.20
CA SER A 14 -24.45 -3.86 -4.15
C SER A 14 -23.37 -2.79 -4.32
N SER A 15 -23.72 -1.53 -4.03
CA SER A 15 -22.83 -0.37 -4.17
C SER A 15 -21.69 -0.36 -3.14
N GLY A 16 -21.55 -1.41 -2.32
CA GLY A 16 -20.47 -1.55 -1.35
C GLY A 16 -19.17 -2.07 -1.95
N GLU A 17 -19.20 -2.76 -3.10
CA GLU A 17 -18.01 -3.41 -3.68
C GLU A 17 -16.98 -2.43 -4.28
N PRO A 18 -17.33 -1.48 -5.18
CA PRO A 18 -16.33 -0.59 -5.78
C PRO A 18 -15.78 0.47 -4.81
N ALA A 19 -16.57 0.86 -3.79
CA ALA A 19 -16.13 1.85 -2.80
C ALA A 19 -15.10 1.28 -1.83
N GLN A 20 -15.37 0.10 -1.25
CA GLN A 20 -14.44 -0.58 -0.34
C GLN A 20 -13.16 -1.04 -1.06
N ALA A 21 -13.27 -1.48 -2.33
CA ALA A 21 -12.10 -1.81 -3.12
C ALA A 21 -11.16 -0.61 -3.29
N LYS A 22 -11.71 0.58 -3.55
CA LYS A 22 -10.95 1.81 -3.66
C LYS A 22 -10.33 2.24 -2.32
N GLU A 23 -11.07 2.12 -1.22
CA GLU A 23 -10.57 2.38 0.15
C GLU A 23 -9.37 1.49 0.51
N TRP A 24 -9.40 0.20 0.16
CA TRP A 24 -8.28 -0.72 0.45
C TRP A 24 -7.06 -0.44 -0.42
N GLN A 25 -7.27 0.04 -1.66
CA GLN A 25 -6.18 0.51 -2.54
C GLN A 25 -5.55 1.80 -2.00
N GLU A 26 -6.37 2.76 -1.60
CA GLU A 26 -5.93 4.02 -0.98
C GLU A 26 -5.09 3.74 0.29
N ASN A 27 -5.60 2.90 1.19
CA ASN A 27 -4.89 2.49 2.40
C ASN A 27 -3.55 1.81 2.07
N TYR A 28 -3.49 0.94 1.06
CA TYR A 28 -2.25 0.29 0.67
C TYR A 28 -1.20 1.30 0.18
N CYS A 29 -1.61 2.25 -0.67
CA CYS A 29 -0.70 3.26 -1.22
C CYS A 29 -0.23 4.26 -0.15
N ALA A 30 -1.09 4.63 0.79
CA ALA A 30 -0.70 5.44 1.95
C ALA A 30 0.34 4.75 2.84
N GLU A 31 0.14 3.46 3.16
CA GLU A 31 1.10 2.67 3.95
C GLU A 31 2.41 2.40 3.20
N LEU A 32 2.37 2.29 1.87
CA LEU A 32 3.56 2.17 1.01
C LEU A 32 4.41 3.44 1.08
N GLY A 33 3.80 4.63 0.92
CA GLY A 33 4.48 5.91 1.06
C GLY A 33 5.06 6.11 2.47
N ALA A 34 4.29 5.82 3.52
CA ALA A 34 4.77 5.90 4.91
C ALA A 34 5.96 4.96 5.21
N TRP A 35 6.02 3.79 4.57
CA TRP A 35 7.17 2.90 4.64
C TRP A 35 8.40 3.48 3.91
N GLN A 36 8.21 4.08 2.74
CA GLN A 36 9.29 4.75 1.99
C GLN A 36 9.88 5.92 2.80
N ASP A 37 9.04 6.76 3.39
CA ASP A 37 9.46 7.84 4.28
C ASP A 37 10.29 7.35 5.48
N ALA A 38 9.81 6.32 6.19
CA ALA A 38 10.51 5.75 7.33
C ALA A 38 11.88 5.16 6.95
N ARG A 39 11.99 4.60 5.73
CA ARG A 39 13.25 4.09 5.17
C ARG A 39 14.19 5.22 4.80
N HIS A 40 13.69 6.30 4.18
CA HIS A 40 14.49 7.46 3.81
C HIS A 40 15.05 8.18 5.04
N ALA A 41 14.23 8.40 6.08
CA ALA A 41 14.68 8.96 7.36
C ALA A 41 15.84 8.14 7.96
N THR A 42 15.66 6.83 8.13
CA THR A 42 16.68 5.92 8.67
C THR A 42 18.00 5.96 7.87
N THR A 43 17.92 6.24 6.56
CA THR A 43 19.09 6.32 5.67
C THR A 43 19.79 7.68 5.78
N ALA A 44 19.04 8.77 5.95
CA ALA A 44 19.58 10.10 6.21
C ALA A 44 20.33 10.17 7.55
N ASP A 45 19.75 9.59 8.61
CA ASP A 45 20.38 9.52 9.95
C ASP A 45 21.70 8.73 9.95
N ALA A 46 21.89 7.81 9.01
CA ALA A 46 23.14 7.07 8.84
C ALA A 46 24.21 7.86 8.06
N ALA A 47 23.79 8.81 7.21
CA ALA A 47 24.70 9.66 6.44
C ALA A 47 25.24 10.84 7.26
N ASP A 48 24.47 11.34 8.24
CA ASP A 48 24.87 12.47 9.10
C ASP A 48 25.80 12.04 10.26
N THR A 49 25.94 10.73 10.55
CA THR A 49 26.90 10.20 11.53
C THR A 49 28.36 10.20 11.06
N GLY A 50 28.83 11.35 10.56
CA GLY A 50 30.23 11.71 10.53
C GLY A 50 30.64 12.37 11.85
N ASP A 51 31.28 11.61 12.74
CA ASP A 51 31.92 12.07 13.99
C ASP A 51 30.96 12.49 15.14
N SER A 52 30.53 11.52 15.96
CA SER A 52 30.28 11.71 17.41
C SER A 52 30.05 10.39 18.16
N ASP A 53 30.58 10.30 19.38
CA ASP A 53 30.61 9.09 20.20
C ASP A 53 29.24 8.61 20.72
N GLY A 54 29.01 7.29 20.59
CA GLY A 54 28.85 6.47 21.79
C GLY A 54 27.64 6.66 22.71
N GLN A 55 26.40 6.72 22.20
CA GLN A 55 25.22 6.39 23.02
C GLN A 55 24.07 5.78 22.19
N SER A 56 24.06 4.45 22.03
CA SER A 56 22.93 3.74 21.42
C SER A 56 21.70 3.72 22.36
N ALA A 57 20.94 4.82 22.34
CA ALA A 57 19.53 4.78 22.72
C ALA A 57 18.76 3.84 21.76
N PRO A 58 17.64 3.23 22.17
CA PRO A 58 16.75 2.54 21.24
C PRO A 58 16.26 3.56 20.20
N LYS A 59 16.69 3.42 18.94
CA LYS A 59 16.32 4.33 17.85
C LYS A 59 14.83 4.18 17.52
N PRO A 60 13.97 5.16 17.80
CA PRO A 60 12.55 5.08 17.45
C PRO A 60 12.34 4.99 15.93
N GLU A 61 13.28 5.46 15.12
CA GLU A 61 13.27 5.29 13.64
C GLU A 61 13.24 3.81 13.23
N SER A 62 14.00 2.94 13.91
CA SER A 62 14.06 1.51 13.58
C SER A 62 12.75 0.80 13.92
N ASP A 63 12.10 1.20 15.01
CA ASP A 63 10.80 0.68 15.41
C ASP A 63 9.69 1.21 14.47
N ALA A 64 9.77 2.47 14.05
CA ALA A 64 8.87 3.07 13.07
C ALA A 64 8.96 2.38 11.69
N LEU A 65 10.18 2.13 11.20
CA LEU A 65 10.40 1.36 9.96
C LEU A 65 9.86 -0.07 10.08
N GLY A 66 10.06 -0.73 11.22
CA GLY A 66 9.50 -2.06 11.50
C GLY A 66 7.97 -2.08 11.52
N ALA A 67 7.34 -1.05 12.11
CA ALA A 67 5.89 -0.88 12.13
C ALA A 67 5.34 -0.62 10.72
N ALA A 68 5.90 0.34 9.98
CA ALA A 68 5.47 0.66 8.61
C ALA A 68 5.59 -0.54 7.66
N ARG A 69 6.69 -1.31 7.73
CA ARG A 69 6.84 -2.60 7.02
C ARG A 69 5.71 -3.58 7.34
N THR A 70 5.28 -3.64 8.61
CA THR A 70 4.21 -4.56 9.03
C THR A 70 2.84 -4.10 8.50
N LEU A 71 2.58 -2.79 8.51
CA LEU A 71 1.33 -2.20 8.02
C LEU A 71 1.18 -2.33 6.50
N VAL A 72 2.21 -1.99 5.71
CA VAL A 72 2.15 -2.12 4.24
C VAL A 72 1.96 -3.59 3.81
N ILE A 73 2.62 -4.56 4.46
CA ILE A 73 2.36 -5.99 4.23
C ILE A 73 0.91 -6.35 4.61
N ALA A 74 0.37 -5.82 5.71
CA ALA A 74 -1.00 -6.12 6.13
C ALA A 74 -2.04 -5.58 5.14
N ALA A 75 -1.81 -4.38 4.58
CA ALA A 75 -2.62 -3.79 3.51
C ALA A 75 -2.51 -4.59 2.20
N ALA A 76 -1.30 -4.97 1.78
CA ALA A 76 -1.09 -5.82 0.61
C ALA A 76 -1.80 -7.19 0.74
N LYS A 77 -1.75 -7.80 1.94
CA LYS A 77 -2.53 -9.02 2.26
C LYS A 77 -4.04 -8.80 2.15
N LYS A 78 -4.55 -7.60 2.42
CA LYS A 78 -5.97 -7.27 2.23
C LYS A 78 -6.28 -7.20 0.73
N LEU A 79 -5.50 -6.49 -0.07
CA LEU A 79 -5.69 -6.47 -1.53
C LEU A 79 -5.68 -7.86 -2.17
N ALA A 80 -4.70 -8.70 -1.82
CA ALA A 80 -4.58 -10.06 -2.35
C ALA A 80 -5.77 -10.97 -1.98
N ARG A 81 -6.25 -10.90 -0.72
CA ARG A 81 -7.44 -11.68 -0.28
C ARG A 81 -8.72 -11.29 -1.02
N GLU A 82 -8.83 -10.04 -1.42
CA GLU A 82 -10.03 -9.48 -2.05
C GLU A 82 -9.95 -9.52 -3.59
N GLY A 83 -8.89 -10.12 -4.15
CA GLY A 83 -8.69 -10.24 -5.60
C GLY A 83 -8.45 -8.91 -6.31
N LEU A 84 -7.97 -7.89 -5.58
CA LEU A 84 -7.69 -6.54 -6.12
C LEU A 84 -6.29 -6.43 -6.72
N GLU A 85 -5.62 -7.55 -6.93
CA GLU A 85 -4.37 -7.65 -7.68
C GLU A 85 -4.67 -7.40 -9.17
N ARG A 86 -3.96 -6.45 -9.78
CA ARG A 86 -4.20 -6.10 -11.19
C ARG A 86 -3.38 -7.00 -12.11
N ASP A 87 -3.97 -7.38 -13.23
CA ASP A 87 -3.31 -8.07 -14.36
C ASP A 87 -2.58 -9.38 -13.99
N GLY A 88 -3.01 -10.03 -12.91
CA GLY A 88 -2.39 -11.26 -12.38
C GLY A 88 -1.07 -11.03 -11.64
N GLY A 89 -0.75 -9.78 -11.27
CA GLY A 89 0.38 -9.45 -10.42
C GLY A 89 0.22 -10.01 -9.00
N HIS A 90 1.32 -10.03 -8.25
CA HIS A 90 1.37 -10.53 -6.88
C HIS A 90 1.68 -9.36 -5.93
N ILE A 91 0.69 -8.51 -5.63
CA ILE A 91 0.91 -7.25 -4.91
C ILE A 91 1.46 -7.52 -3.50
N LEU A 92 1.07 -8.65 -2.91
CA LEU A 92 1.61 -9.12 -1.64
C LEU A 92 3.10 -9.50 -1.75
N ASP A 93 3.47 -10.31 -2.73
CA ASP A 93 4.84 -10.77 -2.89
C ASP A 93 5.76 -9.61 -3.28
N ASP A 94 5.32 -8.75 -4.20
CA ASP A 94 6.04 -7.52 -4.57
C ASP A 94 6.24 -6.60 -3.37
N THR A 95 5.22 -6.44 -2.50
CA THR A 95 5.38 -5.68 -1.25
C THR A 95 6.38 -6.34 -0.30
N VAL A 96 6.35 -7.66 -0.15
CA VAL A 96 7.28 -8.42 0.73
C VAL A 96 8.72 -8.35 0.21
N TYR A 97 8.93 -8.40 -1.11
CA TYR A 97 10.25 -8.21 -1.71
C TYR A 97 10.73 -6.76 -1.61
N ALA A 98 9.85 -5.77 -1.82
CA ALA A 98 10.15 -4.34 -1.68
C ALA A 98 10.64 -4.00 -0.26
N VAL A 99 9.91 -4.40 0.78
CA VAL A 99 10.35 -4.17 2.18
C VAL A 99 11.63 -4.94 2.55
N GLY A 100 11.91 -6.03 1.84
CA GLY A 100 13.17 -6.79 1.89
C GLY A 100 14.34 -6.13 1.16
N GLY A 101 14.10 -5.07 0.39
CA GLY A 101 15.11 -4.29 -0.33
C GLY A 101 15.16 -4.49 -1.85
N ASP A 102 14.22 -5.23 -2.46
CA ASP A 102 14.15 -5.38 -3.91
C ASP A 102 13.52 -4.12 -4.57
N ALA A 103 14.38 -3.29 -5.16
CA ALA A 103 13.98 -2.05 -5.83
C ALA A 103 13.08 -2.28 -7.07
N GLY A 104 13.15 -3.46 -7.70
CA GLY A 104 12.31 -3.82 -8.83
C GLY A 104 10.88 -4.17 -8.38
N ALA A 105 10.75 -4.82 -7.24
CA ALA A 105 9.47 -5.09 -6.59
C ALA A 105 8.84 -3.81 -6.02
N GLU A 106 9.65 -2.93 -5.42
CA GLU A 106 9.23 -1.59 -4.98
C GLU A 106 8.69 -0.77 -6.15
N SER A 107 9.37 -0.78 -7.31
CA SER A 107 8.91 -0.10 -8.52
C SER A 107 7.57 -0.65 -9.04
N ARG A 108 7.29 -1.95 -8.87
CA ARG A 108 5.98 -2.55 -9.22
C ARG A 108 4.88 -2.17 -8.22
N ALA A 109 5.20 -2.12 -6.94
CA ALA A 109 4.29 -1.64 -5.89
C ALA A 109 3.89 -0.18 -6.10
N VAL A 110 4.84 0.70 -6.45
CA VAL A 110 4.58 2.09 -6.85
C VAL A 110 3.72 2.15 -8.12
N SER A 111 4.10 1.40 -9.16
CA SER A 111 3.35 1.37 -10.43
C SER A 111 1.89 0.92 -10.25
N TYR A 112 1.61 0.04 -9.28
CA TYR A 112 0.25 -0.36 -8.92
C TYR A 112 -0.56 0.83 -8.40
N CYS A 113 0.02 1.66 -7.53
CA CYS A 113 -0.61 2.85 -6.97
C CYS A 113 -0.86 3.93 -8.02
N ASP A 114 0.12 4.23 -8.87
CA ASP A 114 -0.04 5.14 -10.01
C ASP A 114 -1.20 4.68 -10.92
N THR A 115 -1.26 3.38 -11.21
CA THR A 115 -2.30 2.76 -12.05
C THR A 115 -3.67 2.68 -11.35
N ALA A 116 -3.71 2.69 -10.02
CA ALA A 116 -4.93 2.82 -9.22
C ALA A 116 -5.39 4.29 -9.10
N GLY A 117 -4.55 5.26 -9.48
CA GLY A 117 -4.82 6.70 -9.38
C GLY A 117 -4.58 7.26 -7.99
N PHE A 118 -3.63 6.69 -7.25
CA PHE A 118 -3.17 7.17 -5.95
C PHE A 118 -1.69 7.51 -6.04
N GLU A 119 -1.36 8.80 -5.89
CA GLU A 119 0.03 9.26 -5.87
C GLU A 119 0.73 8.69 -4.63
N THR A 120 1.83 7.96 -4.85
CA THR A 120 2.79 7.59 -3.80
C THR A 120 3.95 8.58 -3.81
N LEU A 121 4.78 8.58 -2.76
CA LEU A 121 5.98 9.42 -2.71
C LEU A 121 7.08 8.86 -3.61
N VAL A 122 6.94 9.18 -4.90
CA VAL A 122 7.99 9.11 -5.93
C VAL A 122 8.38 10.53 -6.33
N ASP A 123 9.28 11.12 -5.54
CA ASP A 123 10.06 12.33 -5.85
C ASP A 123 11.51 12.15 -5.31
#